data_AF-A0A969R158-F1
#
_entry.id   AF-A0A969R158-F1
#
_cell.length_a   1.000
_cell.length_b   1.000
_cell.length_c   1.000
_cell.angle_alpha   90.00
_cell.angle_beta   90.00
_cell.angle_gamma   90.00
#
_symmetry.space_group_name_H-M   'P 1'
#
loop_
_entity.id
_entity.type
_entity.pdbx_description
1 polymer ?
#
loop_
_entity_poly.entity_id
_entity_poly.type
_entity_poly.pdbx_seq_one_letter_code
_entity_poly.pdbx_strand_id
1 'polypeptide(L)'
;MTNYANLDRTHSNIYRRLTWSDPSVTIGHYRKSMLVHPEQHRGLSFREAARLQSFPDWFLFAGTSDGKKGGLMHKQQQVANAVCPLLTKAIAEFILKL
;
A
#
# COMPACT_ATOMS: atom_id res chain seq x y z
N MET A 1 -8.20 15.98 -21.15
CA MET A 1 -7.60 15.63 -19.84
C MET A 1 -6.14 16.06 -19.85
N THR A 2 -5.78 17.12 -19.12
CA THR A 2 -4.41 17.71 -19.14
C THR A 2 -3.61 17.49 -17.85
N ASN A 3 -4.23 16.93 -16.80
CA ASN A 3 -3.61 16.80 -15.46
C ASN A 3 -2.31 16.00 -15.41
N TYR A 4 -2.03 15.15 -16.41
CA TYR A 4 -0.81 14.34 -16.50
C TYR A 4 -0.03 14.58 -17.79
N ALA A 5 -0.33 15.67 -18.51
CA ALA A 5 0.33 15.99 -19.78
C ALA A 5 1.77 16.50 -19.58
N ASN A 6 2.07 17.08 -18.40
CA ASN A 6 3.39 17.57 -18.06
C ASN A 6 3.98 16.71 -16.91
N LEU A 7 5.07 16.01 -17.21
CA LEU A 7 5.75 15.13 -16.25
C LEU A 7 6.26 15.88 -15.02
N ASP A 8 6.76 17.10 -15.19
CA ASP A 8 7.35 17.91 -14.10
C ASP A 8 6.32 18.31 -13.03
N ARG A 9 5.03 18.29 -13.40
CA ARG A 9 3.90 18.60 -12.53
C ARG A 9 3.22 17.36 -11.94
N THR A 10 3.77 16.18 -12.19
CA THR A 10 3.19 14.90 -11.80
C THR A 10 3.93 14.36 -10.57
N HIS A 11 3.20 13.87 -9.56
CA HIS A 11 3.86 13.21 -8.43
C HIS A 11 4.71 12.03 -8.91
N SER A 12 5.90 11.88 -8.33
CA SER A 12 6.98 11.00 -8.81
C SER A 12 6.64 9.50 -8.92
N ASN A 13 5.53 9.05 -8.33
CA ASN A 13 5.11 7.64 -8.35
C ASN A 13 3.79 7.39 -9.10
N ILE A 14 3.24 8.37 -9.82
CA ILE A 14 1.99 8.17 -10.56
C ILE A 14 2.22 7.22 -11.75
N TYR A 15 1.34 6.23 -11.92
CA TYR A 15 1.42 5.17 -12.95
C TYR A 15 2.72 4.36 -12.94
N ARG A 16 3.48 4.38 -11.85
CA ARG A 16 4.74 3.65 -11.75
C ARG A 16 4.48 2.14 -11.72
N ARG A 17 5.14 1.41 -12.63
CA ARG A 17 5.25 -0.05 -12.61
C ARG A 17 6.33 -0.47 -11.64
N LEU A 18 6.01 -1.37 -10.73
CA LEU A 18 6.99 -1.98 -9.82
C LEU A 18 7.85 -2.99 -10.58
N THR A 19 9.01 -3.31 -10.02
CA THR A 19 9.94 -4.32 -10.53
C THR A 19 10.10 -5.40 -9.47
N TRP A 20 10.41 -6.63 -9.88
CA TRP A 20 10.61 -7.74 -8.94
C TRP A 20 11.95 -7.67 -8.19
N SER A 21 12.96 -7.04 -8.81
CA SER A 21 14.32 -6.95 -8.28
C SER A 21 14.52 -5.82 -7.27
N ASP A 22 13.66 -4.80 -7.30
CA ASP A 22 13.88 -3.56 -6.55
C ASP A 22 12.91 -3.47 -5.36
N PRO A 23 13.28 -2.75 -4.29
CA PRO A 23 12.36 -2.47 -3.21
C PRO A 23 11.15 -1.67 -3.71
N SER A 24 10.00 -1.94 -3.10
CA SER A 24 8.80 -1.16 -3.37
C SER A 24 8.99 0.30 -2.99
N VAL A 25 8.33 1.19 -3.74
CA VAL A 25 8.09 2.57 -3.30
C VAL A 25 7.18 2.59 -2.08
N THR A 26 7.13 3.73 -1.39
CA THR A 26 6.23 3.93 -0.25
C THR A 26 4.78 3.63 -0.63
N ILE A 27 4.18 2.67 0.07
CA ILE A 27 2.77 2.31 -0.10
C ILE A 27 1.91 3.30 0.69
N GLY A 28 1.72 4.48 0.11
CA GLY A 28 0.70 5.44 0.53
C GLY A 28 -0.65 5.12 -0.13
N HIS A 29 -1.32 6.13 -0.70
CA HIS A 29 -2.56 5.93 -1.47
C HIS A 29 -2.28 5.27 -2.84
N TYR A 30 -1.84 4.02 -2.84
CA TYR A 30 -1.38 3.28 -4.03
C TYR A 30 -2.40 3.19 -5.17
N ARG A 31 -3.71 3.30 -4.87
CA ARG A 31 -4.77 3.39 -5.88
C ARG A 31 -4.89 4.77 -6.53
N LYS A 32 -4.62 5.86 -5.79
CA LYS A 32 -4.58 7.22 -6.35
C LYS A 32 -3.31 7.41 -7.18
N SER A 33 -2.18 6.87 -6.71
CA SER A 33 -0.92 6.85 -7.46
C SER A 33 -0.94 5.83 -8.62
N MET A 34 -1.94 4.97 -8.69
CA MET A 34 -2.07 3.93 -9.72
C MET A 34 -0.80 3.06 -9.87
N LEU A 35 -0.24 2.59 -8.75
CA LEU A 35 0.91 1.68 -8.79
C LEU A 35 0.54 0.41 -9.56
N VAL A 36 1.37 0.06 -10.54
CA VAL A 36 1.12 -1.03 -11.49
C VAL A 36 1.90 -2.27 -11.09
N HIS A 37 1.24 -3.43 -11.18
CA HIS A 37 1.85 -4.73 -10.94
C HIS A 37 3.07 -4.94 -11.85
N PRO A 38 4.14 -5.64 -11.41
CA PRO A 38 5.35 -5.82 -12.22
C PRO A 38 5.11 -6.34 -13.63
N GLU A 39 4.36 -7.44 -13.76
CA GLU A 39 4.07 -8.04 -15.08
C GLU A 39 2.68 -7.68 -15.62
N GLN A 40 1.64 -7.85 -14.80
CA GLN A 40 0.24 -7.73 -15.23
C GLN A 40 -0.16 -6.29 -15.57
N HIS A 41 -1.06 -6.11 -16.54
CA HIS A 41 -1.61 -4.81 -16.96
C HIS A 41 -2.74 -4.33 -16.03
N ARG A 42 -2.46 -4.29 -14.73
CA ARG A 42 -3.41 -3.83 -13.70
C ARG A 42 -2.69 -3.14 -12.55
N GLY A 43 -3.42 -2.34 -11.80
CA GLY A 43 -2.95 -1.83 -10.52
C GLY A 43 -2.74 -2.94 -9.51
N LEU A 44 -2.00 -2.63 -8.44
CA LEU A 44 -1.86 -3.55 -7.30
C LEU A 44 -3.23 -3.92 -6.71
N SER A 45 -3.36 -5.20 -6.38
CA SER A 45 -4.45 -5.71 -5.57
C SER A 45 -4.32 -5.24 -4.13
N PHE A 46 -5.42 -5.32 -3.39
CA PHE A 46 -5.42 -4.97 -1.98
C PHE A 46 -4.40 -5.79 -1.17
N ARG A 47 -4.30 -7.09 -1.47
CA ARG A 47 -3.41 -8.01 -0.76
C ARG A 47 -1.96 -7.85 -1.15
N GLU A 48 -1.67 -7.49 -2.40
CA GLU A 48 -0.30 -7.13 -2.81
C GLU A 48 0.20 -5.91 -2.02
N ALA A 49 -0.60 -4.84 -1.95
CA ALA A 49 -0.24 -3.66 -1.17
C ALA A 49 -0.09 -3.96 0.33
N ALA A 50 -0.96 -4.81 0.89
CA ALA A 50 -0.86 -5.24 2.29
C ALA A 50 0.43 -6.03 2.57
N ARG A 51 0.84 -6.94 1.67
CA ARG A 51 2.10 -7.68 1.80
C ARG A 51 3.33 -6.78 1.68
N LEU A 52 3.30 -5.78 0.80
CA LEU A 52 4.36 -4.77 0.72
C LEU A 52 4.48 -3.95 2.00
N GLN A 53 3.37 -3.73 2.72
CA GLN A 53 3.34 -3.18 4.08
C GLN A 53 3.65 -4.21 5.17
N SER A 54 4.09 -5.42 4.81
CA SER A 54 4.42 -6.52 5.73
C SER A 54 3.27 -7.06 6.59
N PHE A 55 2.02 -6.84 6.17
CA PHE A 55 0.89 -7.48 6.84
C PHE A 55 0.88 -8.99 6.57
N PRO A 56 0.67 -9.81 7.62
CA PRO A 56 0.53 -11.24 7.42
C PRO A 56 -0.79 -11.56 6.72
N ASP A 57 -0.82 -12.67 5.99
CA ASP A 57 -1.95 -12.97 5.12
C ASP A 57 -3.25 -13.29 5.91
N TRP A 58 -3.13 -13.73 7.15
CA TRP A 58 -4.28 -13.97 8.03
C TRP A 58 -4.86 -12.68 8.65
N PHE A 59 -4.22 -11.52 8.47
CA PHE A 59 -4.72 -10.26 9.05
C PHE A 59 -6.03 -9.82 8.39
N LEU A 60 -7.03 -9.54 9.24
CA LEU A 60 -8.36 -9.12 8.82
C LEU A 60 -8.48 -7.59 8.89
N PHE A 61 -8.73 -6.98 7.73
CA PHE A 61 -8.99 -5.55 7.64
C PHE A 61 -10.48 -5.26 7.84
N ALA A 62 -10.78 -4.43 8.83
CA ALA A 62 -12.14 -4.05 9.20
C ALA A 62 -12.81 -3.18 8.13
N GLY A 63 -14.14 -3.26 8.09
CA GLY A 63 -14.99 -2.39 7.27
C GLY A 63 -15.22 -1.01 7.88
N THR A 64 -16.33 -0.36 7.53
CA THR A 64 -16.79 0.90 8.10
C THR A 64 -17.19 0.68 9.56
N SER A 65 -17.15 1.75 10.34
CA SER A 65 -17.43 1.77 11.79
C SER A 65 -18.83 1.27 12.16
N ASP A 66 -19.74 1.12 11.20
CA ASP A 66 -21.14 0.74 11.35
C ASP A 66 -21.41 -0.77 11.16
N GLY A 67 -20.37 -1.62 11.16
CA GLY A 67 -20.51 -3.08 11.03
C GLY A 67 -20.93 -3.55 9.64
N LYS A 68 -21.14 -2.64 8.69
CA LYS A 68 -21.34 -3.00 7.27
C LYS A 68 -20.01 -3.46 6.69
N LYS A 69 -20.07 -4.26 5.62
CA LYS A 69 -18.88 -4.56 4.79
C LYS A 69 -18.36 -3.23 4.25
N GLY A 70 -17.46 -2.58 4.99
CA GLY A 70 -16.91 -1.29 4.62
C GLY A 70 -16.33 -1.35 3.23
N GLY A 71 -16.58 -0.27 2.48
CA GLY A 71 -16.11 -0.15 1.11
C GLY A 71 -14.61 -0.41 1.05
N LEU A 72 -14.18 -1.04 -0.06
CA LEU A 72 -12.79 -1.36 -0.34
C LEU A 72 -11.83 -0.17 -0.09
N MET A 73 -12.30 1.06 -0.32
CA MET A 73 -11.56 2.29 -0.05
C MET A 73 -11.09 2.45 1.41
N HIS A 74 -11.92 2.11 2.40
CA HIS A 74 -11.53 2.24 3.81
C HIS A 74 -10.41 1.26 4.16
N LYS A 75 -10.48 0.03 3.65
CA LYS A 75 -9.43 -0.97 3.84
C LYS A 75 -8.14 -0.52 3.17
N GLN A 76 -8.23 0.03 1.95
CA GLN A 76 -7.08 0.60 1.25
C GLN A 76 -6.42 1.73 2.05
N GLN A 77 -7.22 2.58 2.71
CA GLN A 77 -6.71 3.63 3.57
C GLN A 77 -6.00 3.07 4.82
N GLN A 78 -6.53 2.02 5.43
CA GLN A 78 -5.90 1.36 6.58
C GLN A 78 -4.50 0.85 6.20
N VAL A 79 -4.35 0.21 5.04
CA VAL A 79 -3.04 -0.24 4.55
C VAL A 79 -2.10 0.93 4.26
N ALA A 80 -2.61 2.00 3.64
CA ALA A 80 -1.82 3.18 3.28
C ALA A 80 -1.28 3.95 4.50
N ASN A 81 -2.05 3.99 5.59
CA ASN A 81 -1.72 4.75 6.79
C ASN A 81 -1.04 3.91 7.87
N ALA A 82 -0.97 2.59 7.71
CA ALA A 82 -0.38 1.71 8.68
C ALA A 82 1.14 1.88 8.76
N VAL A 83 1.69 1.61 9.95
CA VAL A 83 3.11 1.34 10.13
C VAL A 83 3.37 -0.14 9.83
N CYS A 84 4.42 -0.45 9.07
CA CYS A 84 4.79 -1.83 8.73
C CYS A 84 4.89 -2.72 10.00
N PRO A 85 4.11 -3.82 10.11
CA PRO A 85 4.18 -4.70 11.27
C PRO A 85 5.58 -5.26 11.57
N LEU A 86 6.39 -5.57 10.55
CA LEU A 86 7.77 -6.03 10.77
C LEU A 86 8.67 -4.94 11.34
N LEU A 87 8.48 -3.68 10.94
CA LEU A 87 9.20 -2.55 11.52
C LEU A 87 8.81 -2.34 12.98
N THR A 88 7.51 -2.34 13.26
CA THR A 88 6.98 -2.23 14.63
C THR A 88 7.49 -3.37 15.51
N LYS A 89 7.54 -4.59 14.99
CA LYS A 89 8.08 -5.76 15.70
C LYS A 89 9.56 -5.54 16.08
N ALA A 90 10.40 -5.14 15.13
CA ALA A 90 11.82 -4.91 15.39
C ALA A 90 12.05 -3.81 16.44
N ILE A 91 11.25 -2.73 16.40
CA ILE A 91 11.29 -1.66 17.41
C ILE A 91 10.86 -2.21 18.78
N ALA A 92 9.79 -3.00 18.84
CA ALA A 92 9.30 -3.57 20.08
C ALA A 92 10.29 -4.55 20.71
N GLU A 93 10.91 -5.42 19.92
CA GLU A 93 11.96 -6.34 20.38
C GLU A 93 13.15 -5.56 20.97
N PHE A 94 13.60 -4.50 20.29
CA PHE A 94 14.65 -3.63 20.79
C PHE A 94 14.29 -2.97 22.14
N ILE A 95 13.07 -2.46 22.28
CA ILE A 95 12.60 -1.82 23.52
C ILE A 95 12.46 -2.85 24.65
N LEU A 96 11.90 -4.02 24.35
CA LEU A 96 11.65 -5.08 25.33
C LEU A 96 12.90 -5.91 25.67
N LYS A 97 14.00 -5.70 24.94
CA LYS A 97 15.25 -6.49 25.05
C LYS A 97 15.02 -7.99 24.86
N LEU A 98 14.12 -8.33 23.93
CA LEU A 98 13.93 -9.69 23.43
C LEU A 98 15.05 -10.02 22.43
#